data_AF-A0A139D4E0-F1
#
_entry.id   AF-A0A139D4E0-F1
#
_cell.length_a   1.000
_cell.length_b   1.000
_cell.length_c   1.000
_cell.angle_alpha   90.00
_cell.angle_beta   90.00
_cell.angle_gamma   90.00
#
_symmetry.space_group_name_H-M   'P 1'
#
loop_
_entity.id
_entity.type
_entity.pdbx_description
1 polymer ?
#
loop_
_entity_poly.entity_id
_entity_poly.type
_entity_poly.pdbx_seq_one_letter_code
_entity_poly.pdbx_strand_id
1 'polypeptide(L)' 'RLGYAFGLNYPPDWGEQVASMRPKDKTVLQENMTFHLIPIIWQDEIGFEMSSAIRITENGCEEFYDFPKKLYTK' A
#
# COMPACT_ATOMS: atom_id res chain seq x y z
N ARG A 1 -6.49 -3.63 -7.63
CA ARG A 1 -5.11 -3.71 -7.08
C ARG A 1 -5.19 -3.42 -5.60
N LEU A 2 -4.34 -4.02 -4.78
CA LEU A 2 -4.30 -3.80 -3.33
C LEU A 2 -3.22 -2.77 -2.92
N GLY A 3 -2.41 -2.29 -3.86
CA GLY A 3 -1.34 -1.34 -3.59
C GLY A 3 -0.43 -1.12 -4.80
N TYR A 4 0.54 -0.23 -4.61
CA TYR A 4 1.52 0.18 -5.62
C TYR A 4 2.83 0.62 -4.94
N ALA A 5 3.94 0.50 -5.68
CA ALA A 5 5.22 1.05 -5.24
C ALA A 5 5.13 2.58 -5.13
N PHE A 6 5.78 3.17 -4.12
CA PHE A 6 5.80 4.61 -3.90
C PHE A 6 7.19 5.07 -3.44
N GLY A 7 7.50 6.34 -3.70
CA GLY A 7 8.76 6.99 -3.36
C GLY A 7 8.62 8.50 -3.44
N LEU A 8 9.72 9.19 -3.74
CA LEU A 8 9.68 10.62 -4.06
C LEU A 8 8.93 10.85 -5.38
N ASN A 9 7.89 11.68 -5.35
CA ASN A 9 7.08 12.00 -6.52
C ASN A 9 6.51 13.43 -6.43
N TYR A 10 5.94 13.90 -7.55
CA TYR A 10 5.31 15.21 -7.72
C TYR A 10 3.90 15.04 -8.32
N PRO A 11 3.02 16.06 -8.26
CA PRO A 11 1.70 15.98 -8.86
C PRO A 11 1.73 15.45 -10.31
N PRO A 12 0.76 14.61 -10.71
CA PRO A 12 -0.53 14.38 -10.07
C PRO A 12 -0.65 13.11 -9.21
N ASP A 13 0.39 12.27 -9.15
CA ASP A 13 0.36 10.97 -8.46
C ASP A 13 1.66 10.74 -7.70
N TRP A 14 1.58 10.00 -6.60
CA TRP A 14 2.73 9.64 -5.76
C TRP A 14 3.20 8.20 -5.94
N GLY A 15 2.54 7.40 -6.78
CA GLY A 15 2.98 6.05 -7.13
C GLY A 15 4.10 6.06 -8.17
N GLU A 16 5.02 5.10 -8.08
CA GLU A 16 6.15 4.98 -9.02
C GLU A 16 5.78 4.34 -10.36
N GLN A 17 4.53 3.88 -10.52
CA GLN A 17 4.00 3.28 -11.77
C GLN A 17 4.75 2.04 -12.28
N VAL A 18 5.51 1.35 -11.42
CA VAL A 18 6.26 0.13 -11.76
C VAL A 18 5.56 -1.14 -11.24
N ALA A 19 5.72 -1.45 -9.94
CA ALA A 19 5.15 -2.64 -9.33
C ALA A 19 3.76 -2.35 -8.76
N SER A 20 2.81 -3.25 -9.02
CA SER A 20 1.46 -3.17 -8.47
C SER A 20 1.08 -4.47 -7.76
N MET A 21 0.54 -4.35 -6.55
CA MET A 21 0.03 -5.50 -5.80
C MET A 21 -1.29 -5.96 -6.43
N ARG A 22 -1.20 -6.89 -7.38
CA ARG A 22 -2.34 -7.50 -8.11
C ARG A 22 -1.96 -8.90 -8.62
N PRO A 23 -2.94 -9.81 -8.84
CA PRO A 23 -2.63 -11.20 -9.17
C PRO A 23 -1.75 -11.47 -10.40
N LYS A 24 -1.68 -10.53 -11.36
CA LYS A 24 -0.92 -10.70 -12.61
C LYS A 24 0.45 -10.03 -12.60
N ASP A 25 0.79 -9.29 -11.54
CA ASP A 25 2.13 -8.72 -11.41
C ASP A 25 3.12 -9.80 -10.96
N LYS A 26 4.28 -9.85 -11.60
CA LYS A 26 5.31 -10.88 -11.39
C LYS A 26 6.60 -10.32 -10.79
N THR A 27 6.58 -9.06 -10.36
CA THR A 27 7.72 -8.41 -9.72
C THR A 27 8.10 -9.17 -8.45
N VAL A 28 9.36 -9.62 -8.36
CA VAL A 28 9.88 -10.26 -7.15
C VAL A 28 10.18 -9.16 -6.13
N LEU A 29 9.67 -9.31 -4.90
CA LEU A 29 9.95 -8.38 -3.81
C LEU A 29 11.44 -8.41 -3.47
N GLN A 30 12.03 -7.23 -3.28
CA GLN A 30 13.42 -7.06 -2.85
C GLN A 30 13.46 -6.15 -1.63
N GLU A 31 14.50 -6.32 -0.81
CA GLU A 31 14.74 -5.46 0.35
C GLU A 31 14.77 -3.98 -0.07
N ASN A 32 14.24 -3.11 0.79
CA ASN A 32 14.09 -1.67 0.61
C ASN A 32 13.08 -1.22 -0.45
N MET A 33 12.37 -2.12 -1.12
CA MET A 33 11.19 -1.72 -1.87
C MET A 33 10.12 -1.15 -0.93
N THR A 34 9.41 -0.12 -1.38
CA THR A 34 8.39 0.59 -0.61
C THR A 34 7.04 0.50 -1.31
N PHE A 35 5.99 0.14 -0.56
CA PHE A 35 4.64 -0.04 -1.10
C PHE A 35 3.61 0.68 -0.25
N HIS A 36 2.68 1.35 -0.91
CA HIS A 36 1.45 1.82 -0.30
C HIS A 36 0.37 0.77 -0.56
N LEU A 37 0.04 0.01 0.49
CA LEU A 37 -1.07 -0.93 0.52
C LEU A 37 -2.34 -0.17 0.87
N ILE A 38 -3.35 -0.29 0.02
CA ILE A 38 -4.65 0.35 0.20
C ILE A 38 -5.74 -0.66 -0.21
N PRO A 39 -5.99 -1.70 0.60
CA PRO A 39 -7.18 -2.51 0.46
C PRO A 39 -8.42 -1.65 0.70
N ILE A 40 -9.14 -1.35 -0.37
CA ILE A 40 -10.41 -0.64 -0.31
C ILE A 40 -11.54 -1.56 -0.75
N ILE A 41 -12.61 -1.57 0.02
CA ILE A 41 -13.88 -2.20 -0.33
C ILE A 41 -14.88 -1.08 -0.57
N TRP A 42 -15.41 -0.99 -1.78
CA TRP A 42 -16.47 -0.08 -2.14
C TRP A 42 -17.72 -0.90 -2.47
N GLN A 43 -18.83 -0.54 -1.85
CA GLN A 43 -20.18 -0.93 -2.23
C GLN A 43 -20.94 0.33 -2.64
N ASP A 44 -22.19 0.18 -3.09
CA ASP A 44 -22.97 1.28 -3.67
C ASP A 44 -23.10 2.51 -2.74
N GLU A 45 -23.29 2.27 -1.45
CA GLU A 45 -23.53 3.34 -0.46
C GLU A 45 -22.44 3.46 0.60
N ILE A 46 -21.57 2.45 0.73
CA ILE A 46 -20.58 2.38 1.81
C ILE A 46 -19.19 2.03 1.27
N GLY A 47 -18.19 2.60 1.92
CA GLY A 47 -16.79 2.34 1.68
C GLY A 47 -16.07 1.98 2.95
N PHE A 48 -15.09 1.10 2.83
CA PHE A 48 -14.10 0.84 3.86
C PHE A 48 -12.72 0.94 3.23
N GLU A 49 -11.86 1.76 3.82
CA GLU A 49 -10.46 1.88 3.47
C GLU A 49 -9.61 1.64 4.71
N MET A 50 -8.54 0.88 4.52
CA MET A 50 -7.43 0.80 5.46
C MET A 50 -6.16 0.89 4.63
N SER A 51 -5.26 1.79 5.00
CA SER A 51 -3.98 1.95 4.33
C SER A 51 -2.86 1.35 5.18
N SER A 52 -1.72 1.08 4.54
CA SER A 52 -0.43 0.82 5.17
C SER A 52 0.70 1.16 4.22
N ALA A 53 1.66 1.96 4.69
CA ALA A 53 2.88 2.27 3.98
C ALA A 53 3.98 1.38 4.55
N ILE A 54 4.53 0.50 3.72
CA ILE A 54 5.50 -0.51 4.14
C ILE A 54 6.83 -0.40 3.40
N ARG A 55 7.91 -0.77 4.09
CA ARG A 55 9.22 -1.10 3.50
C ARG A 55 9.44 -2.60 3.61
N ILE A 56 9.87 -3.24 2.53
CA ILE A 56 10.30 -4.64 2.52
C ILE A 56 11.65 -4.74 3.24
N THR A 57 11.75 -5.66 4.19
CA THR A 57 12.98 -6.00 4.91
C THR A 57 13.50 -7.37 4.43
N GLU A 58 14.71 -7.75 4.84
CA GLU A 58 15.26 -9.08 4.55
C GLU A 58 14.31 -10.23 4.93
N ASN A 59 13.56 -10.08 6.03
CA ASN A 59 12.76 -11.13 6.64
C ASN A 59 11.24 -10.84 6.64
N GLY A 60 10.79 -9.80 5.93
CA GLY A 60 9.37 -9.43 5.90
C GLY A 60 9.14 -7.98 5.48
N CYS A 61 8.39 -7.23 6.29
CA CYS A 61 8.15 -5.81 6.08
C CYS A 61 7.96 -5.07 7.41
N GLU A 62 8.19 -3.76 7.37
CA GLU A 62 7.91 -2.84 8.47
C GLU A 62 7.09 -1.65 7.96
N GLU A 63 6.37 -0.99 8.87
CA GLU A 63 5.55 0.17 8.54
C GLU A 63 6.27 1.49 8.80
N PHE A 64 5.97 2.49 7.98
CA PHE A 64 6.46 3.85 8.16
C PHE A 64 5.75 4.60 9.31
N TYR A 65 4.77 3.99 9.95
CA TYR A 65 4.01 4.60 11.04
C TYR A 65 3.56 3.54 12.06
N ASP A 66 3.31 4.00 13.29
CA ASP A 66 2.65 3.23 14.34
C ASP A 66 1.28 3.83 14.62
N PHE A 67 0.25 3.26 13.99
CA PHE A 67 -1.13 3.67 14.17
C PHE A 67 -2.05 2.43 14.19
N PRO A 68 -2.99 2.32 15.14
CA PRO A 68 -3.80 1.12 15.27
C PRO A 68 -4.71 0.89 14.05
N LYS A 69 -4.64 -0.32 13.49
CA LYS A 69 -5.45 -0.79 12.36
C LYS A 69 -6.78 -1.34 12.85
N LYS A 70 -7.70 -0.43 13.19
CA LYS A 70 -9.06 -0.77 13.62
C LYS A 70 -10.06 0.21 13.06
N LEU A 71 -11.32 -0.22 12.99
CA LEU A 71 -12.42 0.69 12.71
C LEU A 71 -12.61 1.63 13.90
N TYR A 72 -12.71 2.92 13.63
CA TYR A 72 -13.04 3.93 14.62
C TYR A 72 -14.49 4.35 14.44
N THR A 73 -15.20 4.48 15.56
CA THR A 73 -16.54 5.05 15.64
C THR A 73 -16.48 6.29 16.53
N LYS A 74 -17.27 7.32 16.23
CA LYS A 74 -17.36 8.53 17.03
C LYS A 74 -18.78 8.72 17.55
#